data_AF-A0A9X8VKZ2-F1
#
_entry.id   AF-A0A9X8VKZ2-F1
#
_cell.length_a   1.000
_cell.length_b   1.000
_cell.length_c   1.000
_cell.angle_alpha   90.00
_cell.angle_beta   90.00
_cell.angle_gamma   90.00
#
_symmetry.space_group_name_H-M   'P 1'
#
loop_
_entity.id
_entity.type
_entity.pdbx_description
1 polymer ?
#
loop_
_entity_poly.entity_id
_entity_poly.type
_entity_poly.pdbx_seq_one_letter_code
_entity_poly.pdbx_strand_id
1 'polypeptide(L)'
;MSDLTHDGVERLPLHTFTENAYLNYSMYVIMDRALPYIGDGLKPVQRRIIYAMSELGLTNSAKFKKSARTVGDVLGKYHPHGDSACYEAMVLMAQPFSYRYPLVDGQGNWGAPDDPKSFAAMRYTESRLSKYAEVLLAELGQGTVDWIPNFDGTLQEPKMLPARLPNILLNGTTGIAVGMATDIPPHNVREVAAAAVALLDKPGASLDDLLEFVQGPDFPTEAEIITPRDEIRKIYQSGRGSVRMRAV
;
A
#
# COMPACT_ATOMS: atom_id res chain seq x y z
N MET A 1 15.17 34.13 -13.88
CA MET A 1 14.06 34.89 -14.49
C MET A 1 13.98 34.42 -15.92
N SER A 2 12.80 34.07 -16.41
CA SER A 2 12.62 33.75 -17.82
C SER A 2 12.65 35.03 -18.65
N ASP A 3 13.23 34.95 -19.84
CA ASP A 3 13.27 36.06 -20.80
C ASP A 3 12.17 35.84 -21.84
N LEU A 4 11.30 36.84 -22.03
CA LEU A 4 10.28 36.83 -23.07
C LEU A 4 10.91 37.31 -24.39
N THR A 5 10.72 36.54 -25.46
CA THR A 5 11.04 37.03 -26.81
C THR A 5 10.07 38.13 -27.21
N HIS A 6 10.43 38.89 -28.25
CA HIS A 6 9.57 39.90 -28.86
C HIS A 6 8.23 39.32 -29.36
N ASP A 7 8.17 38.01 -29.63
CA ASP A 7 6.96 37.29 -30.06
C ASP A 7 6.17 36.69 -28.88
N GLY A 8 6.54 37.01 -27.63
CA GLY A 8 5.87 36.51 -26.42
C GLY A 8 6.24 35.07 -26.04
N VAL A 9 7.31 34.50 -26.60
CA VAL A 9 7.77 33.15 -26.28
C VAL A 9 8.71 33.19 -25.08
N GLU A 10 8.36 32.48 -24.02
CA GLU A 10 9.20 32.34 -22.84
C GLU A 10 10.45 31.50 -23.16
N ARG A 11 11.64 32.03 -22.84
CA ARG A 11 12.90 31.29 -22.90
C ARG A 11 13.37 30.94 -21.49
N LEU A 12 13.68 29.67 -21.30
CA LEU A 12 14.19 29.14 -20.04
C LEU A 12 15.49 28.35 -20.31
N PRO A 13 16.57 28.56 -19.54
CA PRO A 13 17.76 27.74 -19.64
C PRO A 13 17.44 26.26 -19.39
N LEU A 14 18.01 25.37 -20.20
CA LEU A 14 17.71 23.93 -20.12
C LEU A 14 17.99 23.37 -18.72
N HIS A 15 19.12 23.72 -18.11
CA HIS A 15 19.49 23.22 -16.78
C HIS A 15 18.42 23.57 -15.72
N THR A 16 17.90 24.81 -15.75
CA THR A 16 16.84 25.28 -14.85
C THR A 16 15.53 24.52 -15.11
N PHE A 17 15.16 24.33 -16.37
CA PHE A 17 13.97 23.56 -16.72
C PHE A 17 14.07 22.12 -16.24
N THR A 18 15.17 21.44 -16.55
CA THR A 18 15.36 20.03 -16.22
C THR A 18 15.43 19.79 -14.71
N GLU A 19 16.09 20.68 -13.96
CA GLU A 19 16.17 20.59 -12.50
C GLU A 19 14.78 20.70 -11.87
N ASN A 20 14.01 21.73 -12.24
CA ASN A 20 12.66 21.95 -11.70
C ASN A 20 11.68 20.84 -12.11
N ALA A 21 11.68 20.45 -13.38
CA ALA A 21 10.80 19.39 -13.88
C ALA A 21 11.10 18.04 -13.22
N TYR A 22 12.39 17.70 -13.11
CA TYR A 22 12.82 16.44 -12.48
C TYR A 22 12.56 16.43 -10.98
N LEU A 23 12.77 17.56 -10.28
CA LEU A 23 12.47 17.68 -8.86
C LEU A 23 10.98 17.50 -8.56
N ASN A 24 10.10 18.17 -9.32
CA ASN A 24 8.65 18.04 -9.16
C ASN A 24 8.19 16.59 -9.38
N TYR A 25 8.67 15.94 -10.44
CA TYR A 25 8.37 14.54 -10.70
C TYR A 25 8.92 13.62 -9.59
N SER A 26 10.14 13.86 -9.11
CA SER A 26 10.78 13.06 -8.06
C SER A 26 9.97 13.14 -6.76
N MET A 27 9.61 14.35 -6.33
CA MET A 27 8.80 14.56 -5.13
C MET A 27 7.43 13.91 -5.24
N TYR A 28 6.77 14.05 -6.38
CA TYR A 28 5.48 13.42 -6.63
C TYR A 28 5.57 11.87 -6.58
N VAL A 29 6.59 11.26 -7.16
CA VAL A 29 6.77 9.80 -7.09
C VAL A 29 7.04 9.34 -5.66
N ILE A 30 7.81 10.11 -4.87
CA ILE A 30 8.11 9.80 -3.47
C ILE A 30 6.84 9.88 -2.61
N MET A 31 6.13 11.01 -2.68
CA MET A 31 5.01 11.31 -1.77
C MET A 31 3.70 10.65 -2.20
N ASP A 32 3.41 10.64 -3.50
CA ASP A 32 2.08 10.30 -4.02
C ASP A 32 2.00 8.94 -4.74
N ARG A 33 3.10 8.17 -4.77
CA ARG A 33 3.13 6.91 -5.52
C ARG A 33 3.86 5.76 -4.84
N ALA A 34 5.16 5.88 -4.62
CA ALA A 34 6.02 4.73 -4.37
C ALA A 34 6.10 4.33 -2.90
N LEU A 35 6.10 5.30 -1.98
CA LEU A 35 6.22 5.05 -0.55
C LEU A 35 4.82 4.96 0.11
N PRO A 36 4.62 4.00 1.02
CA PRO A 36 3.40 3.94 1.83
C PRO A 36 3.42 5.02 2.93
N TYR A 37 2.25 5.28 3.51
CA TYR A 37 2.17 6.00 4.78
C TYR A 37 2.34 5.03 5.96
N ILE A 38 3.09 5.42 6.99
CA ILE A 38 3.37 4.55 8.16
C ILE A 38 2.10 4.19 8.95
N GLY A 39 1.11 5.09 9.00
CA GLY A 39 -0.08 4.90 9.81
C GLY A 39 -0.99 3.79 9.29
N ASP A 40 -1.25 3.73 7.98
CA ASP A 40 -2.13 2.73 7.37
C ASP A 40 -1.40 1.68 6.52
N GLY A 41 -0.12 1.89 6.24
CA GLY A 41 0.68 1.01 5.39
C GLY A 41 0.30 1.03 3.92
N LEU A 42 -0.46 2.04 3.45
CA LEU A 42 -0.98 2.09 2.10
C LEU A 42 -0.31 3.19 1.27
N LYS A 43 -0.10 2.88 -0.01
CA LYS A 43 0.16 3.87 -1.06
C LYS A 43 -1.14 4.59 -1.44
N PRO A 44 -1.09 5.78 -2.05
CA PRO A 44 -2.31 6.52 -2.40
C PRO A 44 -3.29 5.75 -3.28
N VAL A 45 -2.81 5.01 -4.30
CA VAL A 45 -3.70 4.18 -5.15
C VAL A 45 -4.41 3.09 -4.33
N GLN A 46 -3.72 2.46 -3.40
CA GLN A 46 -4.27 1.40 -2.55
C GLN A 46 -5.33 1.99 -1.61
N ARG A 47 -5.03 3.13 -0.96
CA ARG A 47 -5.97 3.83 -0.08
C ARG A 47 -7.24 4.21 -0.81
N ARG A 48 -7.11 4.80 -2.00
CA ARG A 48 -8.24 5.24 -2.83
C ARG A 48 -9.12 4.07 -3.29
N ILE A 49 -8.52 2.93 -3.63
CA ILE A 49 -9.27 1.70 -3.95
C ILE A 49 -10.10 1.25 -2.74
N ILE A 50 -9.47 1.10 -1.57
CA ILE A 50 -10.16 0.62 -0.36
C ILE A 50 -11.26 1.59 0.08
N TYR A 51 -11.00 2.90 0.02
CA TYR A 51 -11.99 3.92 0.35
C TYR A 51 -13.17 3.92 -0.63
N ALA A 52 -12.93 3.94 -1.94
CA ALA A 52 -14.01 3.92 -2.94
C ALA A 52 -14.85 2.65 -2.86
N MET A 53 -14.24 1.50 -2.56
CA MET A 53 -14.98 0.25 -2.30
C MET A 53 -15.90 0.39 -1.09
N SER A 54 -15.43 1.04 -0.01
CA SER A 54 -16.24 1.32 1.17
C SER A 54 -17.44 2.22 0.83
N GLU A 55 -17.23 3.31 0.10
CA GLU A 55 -18.31 4.20 -0.36
C GLU A 55 -19.34 3.50 -1.26
N LEU A 56 -18.88 2.55 -2.08
CA LEU A 56 -19.75 1.72 -2.92
C LEU A 56 -20.56 0.66 -2.14
N GLY A 57 -20.38 0.60 -0.81
CA GLY A 57 -21.00 -0.37 0.08
C GLY A 57 -20.51 -1.80 -0.15
N LEU A 58 -19.28 -1.99 -0.66
CA LEU A 58 -18.70 -3.30 -0.95
C LEU A 58 -18.08 -3.93 0.29
N THR A 59 -18.82 -4.01 1.39
CA THR A 59 -18.38 -4.66 2.63
C THR A 59 -18.18 -6.17 2.42
N ASN A 60 -17.55 -6.84 3.40
CA ASN A 60 -17.35 -8.30 3.35
C ASN A 60 -18.66 -9.11 3.33
N SER A 61 -19.78 -8.54 3.79
CA SER A 61 -21.09 -9.18 3.75
C SER A 61 -21.88 -8.84 2.47
N ALA A 62 -21.41 -7.87 1.67
CA ALA A 62 -22.05 -7.49 0.43
C ALA A 62 -21.82 -8.54 -0.68
N LYS A 63 -22.68 -8.46 -1.70
CA LYS A 63 -22.47 -9.18 -2.97
C LYS A 63 -21.28 -8.57 -3.71
N PHE A 64 -20.54 -9.41 -4.43
CA PHE A 64 -19.48 -8.96 -5.33
C PHE A 64 -20.05 -8.02 -6.41
N LYS A 65 -19.27 -7.04 -6.83
CA LYS A 65 -19.57 -6.19 -8.00
C LYS A 65 -18.42 -6.26 -8.99
N LYS A 66 -18.72 -6.05 -10.28
CA LYS A 66 -17.72 -6.00 -11.34
C LYS A 66 -16.59 -5.03 -11.00
N SER A 67 -15.35 -5.51 -11.11
CA SER A 67 -14.15 -4.73 -10.78
C SER A 67 -14.04 -3.46 -11.65
N ALA A 68 -14.49 -3.53 -12.91
CA ALA A 68 -14.56 -2.37 -13.81
C ALA A 68 -15.35 -1.19 -13.23
N ARG A 69 -16.43 -1.45 -12.47
CA ARG A 69 -17.21 -0.38 -11.83
C ARG A 69 -16.41 0.27 -10.72
N THR A 70 -15.79 -0.54 -9.86
CA THR A 70 -14.96 -0.02 -8.76
C THR A 70 -13.78 0.78 -9.27
N VAL A 71 -13.06 0.29 -10.29
CA VAL A 71 -11.95 1.01 -10.92
C VAL A 71 -12.45 2.32 -11.54
N GLY A 72 -13.58 2.31 -12.26
CA GLY A 72 -14.18 3.54 -12.81
C GLY A 72 -14.47 4.60 -11.75
N ASP A 73 -15.07 4.22 -10.62
CA ASP A 73 -15.31 5.13 -9.50
C ASP A 73 -14.01 5.65 -8.87
N VAL A 74 -13.00 4.79 -8.69
CA VAL A 74 -11.69 5.21 -8.15
C VAL A 74 -11.05 6.26 -9.05
N LEU A 75 -11.01 6.03 -10.37
CA LEU A 75 -10.40 6.96 -11.31
C LEU A 75 -11.17 8.27 -11.42
N GLY A 76 -12.50 8.18 -11.53
CA GLY A 76 -13.37 9.34 -11.70
C GLY A 76 -13.43 10.24 -10.46
N LYS A 77 -13.27 9.67 -9.26
CA LYS A 77 -13.38 10.41 -8.01
C LYS A 77 -12.04 10.82 -7.41
N TYR A 78 -11.04 9.93 -7.41
CA TYR A 78 -9.87 10.10 -6.52
C TYR A 78 -8.52 9.92 -7.22
N HIS A 79 -8.42 9.07 -8.24
CA HIS A 79 -7.13 8.62 -8.78
C HIS A 79 -6.97 8.98 -10.27
N PRO A 80 -6.45 10.17 -10.62
CA PRO A 80 -6.36 10.65 -12.00
C PRO A 80 -5.19 10.00 -12.78
N HIS A 81 -5.19 8.66 -12.88
CA HIS A 81 -4.18 7.84 -13.55
C HIS A 81 -4.81 6.73 -14.40
N GLY A 82 -3.95 5.87 -14.98
CA GLY A 82 -4.39 4.77 -15.83
C GLY A 82 -5.20 3.72 -15.07
N ASP A 83 -6.25 3.24 -15.72
CA ASP A 83 -7.13 2.17 -15.24
C ASP A 83 -6.38 0.86 -14.98
N SER A 84 -5.43 0.53 -15.84
CA SER A 84 -4.66 -0.72 -15.81
C SER A 84 -3.80 -0.81 -14.54
N ALA A 85 -3.06 0.27 -14.22
CA ALA A 85 -2.24 0.32 -13.00
C ALA A 85 -3.11 0.29 -11.72
N CYS A 86 -4.27 0.94 -11.75
CA CYS A 86 -5.23 0.88 -10.65
C CYS A 86 -5.79 -0.54 -10.45
N TYR A 87 -6.15 -1.22 -11.54
CA TYR A 87 -6.68 -2.57 -11.48
C TYR A 87 -5.61 -3.58 -11.06
N GLU A 88 -4.39 -3.46 -11.55
CA GLU A 88 -3.25 -4.29 -11.10
C GLU A 88 -3.00 -4.15 -9.59
N ALA A 89 -3.08 -2.94 -9.04
CA ALA A 89 -2.99 -2.72 -7.60
C ALA A 89 -4.13 -3.42 -6.84
N MET A 90 -5.36 -3.38 -7.37
CA MET A 90 -6.50 -4.11 -6.79
C MET A 90 -6.30 -5.63 -6.85
N VAL A 91 -5.79 -6.15 -7.97
CA VAL A 91 -5.50 -7.58 -8.13
C VAL A 91 -4.46 -8.04 -7.11
N LEU A 92 -3.36 -7.29 -6.95
CA LEU A 92 -2.33 -7.63 -5.98
C LEU A 92 -2.89 -7.71 -4.56
N MET A 93 -3.74 -6.74 -4.16
CA MET A 93 -4.40 -6.71 -2.85
C MET A 93 -5.42 -7.85 -2.63
N ALA A 94 -5.80 -8.58 -3.69
CA ALA A 94 -6.72 -9.72 -3.63
C ALA A 94 -6.01 -11.09 -3.67
N GLN A 95 -4.74 -11.13 -4.10
CA GLN A 95 -4.00 -12.37 -4.27
C GLN A 95 -3.44 -12.87 -2.93
N PRO A 96 -3.87 -14.04 -2.43
CA PRO A 96 -3.44 -14.56 -1.13
C PRO A 96 -1.99 -15.03 -1.11
N PHE A 97 -1.36 -15.20 -2.28
CA PHE A 97 0.06 -15.52 -2.44
C PHE A 97 0.94 -14.26 -2.59
N SER A 98 0.32 -13.08 -2.75
CA SER A 98 1.02 -11.80 -2.87
C SER A 98 0.87 -10.97 -1.58
N TYR A 99 -0.32 -10.94 -1.00
CA TYR A 99 -0.63 -10.27 0.27
C TYR A 99 -0.78 -11.30 1.38
N ARG A 100 -0.13 -11.07 2.53
CA ARG A 100 -0.24 -11.93 3.71
C ARG A 100 -1.64 -11.91 4.33
N TYR A 101 -2.28 -10.74 4.30
CA TYR A 101 -3.64 -10.47 4.72
C TYR A 101 -4.36 -9.64 3.62
N PRO A 102 -4.92 -10.32 2.59
CA PRO A 102 -5.58 -9.65 1.47
C PRO A 102 -6.65 -8.64 1.93
N LEU A 103 -6.70 -7.50 1.25
CA LEU A 103 -7.67 -6.43 1.53
C LEU A 103 -8.94 -6.54 0.67
N VAL A 104 -8.86 -7.32 -0.40
CA VAL A 104 -9.94 -7.51 -1.39
C VAL A 104 -10.23 -9.00 -1.52
N ASP A 105 -11.52 -9.35 -1.50
CA ASP A 105 -11.98 -10.67 -1.93
C ASP A 105 -12.38 -10.57 -3.41
N GLY A 106 -11.95 -11.54 -4.22
CA GLY A 106 -12.23 -11.61 -5.64
C GLY A 106 -13.02 -12.87 -6.05
N GLN A 107 -13.92 -12.73 -7.04
CA GLN A 107 -14.52 -13.83 -7.80
C GLN A 107 -14.09 -13.79 -9.27
N GLY A 108 -13.92 -14.97 -9.87
CA GLY A 108 -13.35 -15.14 -11.20
C GLY A 108 -11.86 -15.49 -11.16
N ASN A 109 -11.16 -15.30 -12.28
CA ASN A 109 -9.72 -15.53 -12.34
C ASN A 109 -8.93 -14.29 -11.87
N TRP A 110 -8.28 -14.39 -10.71
CA TRP A 110 -7.44 -13.35 -10.11
C TRP A 110 -5.94 -13.67 -10.17
N GLY A 111 -5.54 -14.56 -11.10
CA GLY A 111 -4.17 -15.05 -11.25
C GLY A 111 -3.90 -16.26 -10.35
N ALA A 112 -2.72 -16.85 -10.52
CA ALA A 112 -2.27 -18.02 -9.78
C ALA A 112 -0.83 -17.83 -9.28
N PRO A 113 -0.38 -18.58 -8.26
CA PRO A 113 1.00 -18.51 -7.78
C PRO A 113 2.06 -18.73 -8.88
N ASP A 114 1.78 -19.64 -9.83
CA ASP A 114 2.70 -19.99 -10.93
C ASP A 114 2.83 -18.87 -11.98
N ASP A 115 1.74 -18.11 -12.19
CA ASP A 115 1.73 -16.93 -13.05
C ASP A 115 0.83 -15.85 -12.43
N PRO A 116 1.39 -15.00 -11.53
CA PRO A 116 0.63 -13.96 -10.85
C PRO A 116 -0.04 -12.96 -11.80
N LYS A 117 0.45 -12.83 -13.03
CA LYS A 117 -0.08 -11.89 -14.04
C LYS A 117 -1.18 -12.49 -14.90
N SER A 118 -1.44 -13.80 -14.79
CA SER A 118 -2.49 -14.51 -15.52
C SER A 118 -3.92 -14.25 -14.99
N PHE A 119 -4.21 -13.04 -14.52
CA PHE A 119 -5.56 -12.65 -14.06
C PHE A 119 -6.45 -12.21 -15.23
N ALA A 120 -7.76 -12.40 -15.09
CA ALA A 120 -8.71 -11.95 -16.11
C ALA A 120 -8.91 -10.42 -16.06
N ALA A 121 -9.27 -9.83 -17.19
CA ALA A 121 -9.57 -8.40 -17.26
C ALA A 121 -10.71 -7.99 -16.31
N MET A 122 -10.68 -6.74 -15.83
CA MET A 122 -11.62 -6.18 -14.84
C MET A 122 -13.11 -6.27 -15.20
N ARG A 123 -13.43 -6.50 -16.48
CA ARG A 123 -14.81 -6.72 -16.97
C ARG A 123 -15.35 -8.12 -16.64
N TYR A 124 -14.47 -9.08 -16.37
CA TYR A 124 -14.82 -10.47 -16.05
C TYR A 124 -14.78 -10.76 -14.56
N THR A 125 -13.90 -10.09 -13.81
CA THR A 125 -13.75 -10.28 -12.37
C THR A 125 -14.74 -9.43 -11.57
N GLU A 126 -15.03 -9.89 -10.35
CA GLU A 126 -15.85 -9.17 -9.39
C GLU A 126 -15.14 -9.11 -8.05
N SER A 127 -15.29 -8.01 -7.32
CA SER A 127 -14.61 -7.74 -6.06
C SER A 127 -15.54 -7.25 -4.97
N ARG A 128 -15.11 -7.46 -3.72
CA ARG A 128 -15.60 -6.79 -2.51
C ARG A 128 -14.45 -6.66 -1.51
N LEU A 129 -14.64 -5.88 -0.45
CA LEU A 129 -13.65 -5.80 0.63
C LEU A 129 -13.58 -7.12 1.40
N SER A 130 -12.37 -7.55 1.75
CA SER A 130 -12.20 -8.68 2.65
C SER A 130 -12.65 -8.31 4.07
N LYS A 131 -12.84 -9.31 4.94
CA LYS A 131 -13.11 -9.04 6.36
C LYS A 131 -11.95 -8.28 7.04
N TYR A 132 -10.71 -8.56 6.64
CA TYR A 132 -9.54 -7.90 7.21
C TYR A 132 -9.51 -6.40 6.91
N ALA A 133 -10.05 -5.95 5.76
CA ALA A 133 -10.13 -4.52 5.45
C ALA A 133 -10.95 -3.69 6.45
N GLU A 134 -11.81 -4.30 7.27
CA GLU A 134 -12.51 -3.61 8.36
C GLU A 134 -11.53 -3.00 9.38
N VAL A 135 -10.34 -3.59 9.55
CA VAL A 135 -9.26 -3.07 10.39
C VAL A 135 -8.86 -1.65 9.99
N LEU A 136 -9.05 -1.28 8.73
CA LEU A 136 -8.70 0.04 8.19
C LEU A 136 -9.90 1.00 8.12
N LEU A 137 -11.13 0.49 8.16
CA LEU A 137 -12.32 1.28 7.77
C LEU A 137 -13.35 1.44 8.89
N ALA A 138 -13.36 0.56 9.90
CA ALA A 138 -14.42 0.53 10.92
C ALA A 138 -14.62 1.85 11.66
N GLU A 139 -13.55 2.66 11.77
CA GLU A 139 -13.54 3.90 12.54
C GLU A 139 -13.47 5.16 11.65
N LEU A 140 -13.51 5.02 10.32
CA LEU A 140 -13.30 6.12 9.37
C LEU A 140 -14.37 7.22 9.49
N GLY A 141 -15.63 6.83 9.65
CA GLY A 141 -16.76 7.77 9.78
C GLY A 141 -16.88 8.45 11.15
N GLN A 142 -15.92 8.25 12.05
CA GLN A 142 -16.01 8.71 13.45
C GLN A 142 -15.13 9.95 13.73
N GLY A 143 -14.67 10.65 12.69
CA GLY A 143 -13.81 11.83 12.84
C GLY A 143 -12.37 11.50 13.28
N THR A 144 -11.87 10.32 12.91
CA THR A 144 -10.54 9.80 13.30
C THR A 144 -9.41 10.17 12.36
N VAL A 145 -9.73 10.76 11.19
CA VAL A 145 -8.75 11.14 10.17
C VAL A 145 -9.09 12.50 9.55
N ASP A 146 -8.05 13.16 9.05
CA ASP A 146 -8.20 14.36 8.23
C ASP A 146 -8.71 14.01 6.83
N TRP A 147 -9.48 14.93 6.27
CA TRP A 147 -10.02 14.86 4.91
C TRP A 147 -9.40 15.96 4.06
N ILE A 148 -9.14 15.64 2.79
CA ILE A 148 -8.62 16.60 1.81
C ILE A 148 -9.52 16.61 0.56
N PRO A 149 -9.60 17.74 -0.16
CA PRO A 149 -10.26 17.76 -1.46
C PRO A 149 -9.59 16.76 -2.41
N ASN A 150 -10.40 16.12 -3.26
CA ASN A 150 -9.87 15.31 -4.36
C ASN A 150 -9.24 16.19 -5.46
N PHE A 151 -8.75 15.58 -6.54
CA PHE A 151 -7.96 16.26 -7.57
C PHE A 151 -8.68 17.40 -8.30
N ASP A 152 -10.01 17.38 -8.40
CA ASP A 152 -10.83 18.44 -9.01
C ASP A 152 -11.61 19.29 -7.98
N GLY A 153 -11.45 18.98 -6.69
CA GLY A 153 -12.07 19.70 -5.57
C GLY A 153 -13.58 19.47 -5.40
N THR A 154 -14.19 18.56 -6.16
CA THR A 154 -15.65 18.30 -6.09
C THR A 154 -16.04 17.35 -4.97
N LEU A 155 -15.09 16.53 -4.49
CA LEU A 155 -15.27 15.52 -3.45
C LEU A 155 -14.18 15.65 -2.37
N GLN A 156 -14.36 14.91 -1.28
CA GLN A 156 -13.36 14.76 -0.23
C GLN A 156 -12.81 13.32 -0.25
N GLU A 157 -11.52 13.16 0.05
CA GLU A 157 -10.88 11.86 0.26
C GLU A 157 -10.12 11.84 1.60
N PRO A 158 -10.02 10.67 2.26
CA PRO A 158 -9.30 10.58 3.52
C PRO A 158 -7.79 10.62 3.29
N LYS A 159 -7.08 11.47 4.04
CA LYS A 159 -5.62 11.58 3.95
C LYS A 159 -4.91 10.30 4.40
N MET A 160 -5.51 9.57 5.33
CA MET A 160 -5.08 8.26 5.83
C MET A 160 -6.30 7.42 6.24
N LEU A 161 -6.13 6.12 6.45
CA LEU A 161 -7.15 5.28 7.07
C LEU A 161 -6.84 5.02 8.56
N PRO A 162 -7.85 4.94 9.44
CA PRO A 162 -7.65 4.64 10.86
C PRO A 162 -7.35 3.16 11.06
N ALA A 163 -6.10 2.77 10.83
CA ALA A 163 -5.67 1.38 10.94
C ALA A 163 -5.62 0.93 12.42
N ARG A 164 -6.48 -0.02 12.78
CA ARG A 164 -6.54 -0.61 14.13
C ARG A 164 -5.39 -1.59 14.42
N LEU A 165 -4.68 -2.02 13.39
CA LEU A 165 -3.47 -2.84 13.46
C LEU A 165 -2.41 -2.25 12.52
N PRO A 166 -1.11 -2.44 12.79
CA PRO A 166 -0.02 -1.84 12.03
C PRO A 166 0.19 -2.53 10.66
N ASN A 167 -0.74 -2.27 9.72
CA ASN A 167 -0.81 -2.92 8.41
C ASN A 167 0.48 -2.78 7.58
N ILE A 168 1.26 -1.71 7.81
CA ILE A 168 2.58 -1.51 7.19
C ILE A 168 3.54 -2.69 7.43
N LEU A 169 3.51 -3.29 8.62
CA LEU A 169 4.32 -4.47 8.94
C LEU A 169 3.62 -5.77 8.56
N LEU A 170 2.29 -5.82 8.71
CA LEU A 170 1.51 -7.05 8.50
C LEU A 170 1.52 -7.49 7.04
N ASN A 171 1.22 -6.57 6.12
CA ASN A 171 1.22 -6.86 4.69
C ASN A 171 2.54 -6.52 4.01
N GLY A 172 3.34 -5.62 4.60
CA GLY A 172 4.52 -5.10 3.94
C GLY A 172 4.18 -4.31 2.69
N THR A 173 5.21 -3.76 2.04
CA THR A 173 5.07 -3.18 0.70
C THR A 173 6.44 -2.97 0.07
N THR A 174 6.47 -3.08 -1.25
CA THR A 174 7.65 -2.79 -2.06
C THR A 174 7.36 -1.60 -2.96
N GLY A 175 8.32 -0.69 -3.13
CA GLY A 175 8.14 0.53 -3.89
C GLY A 175 9.46 1.10 -4.38
N ILE A 176 9.50 1.46 -5.66
CA ILE A 176 10.66 2.09 -6.29
C ILE A 176 10.29 3.54 -6.57
N ALA A 177 10.98 4.47 -5.92
CA ALA A 177 10.79 5.90 -6.11
C ALA A 177 11.93 6.48 -6.96
N VAL A 178 12.06 7.82 -6.98
CA VAL A 178 13.22 8.48 -7.60
C VAL A 178 14.28 8.71 -6.53
N GLY A 179 15.47 8.11 -6.71
CA GLY A 179 16.60 8.23 -5.78
C GLY A 179 16.49 7.38 -4.51
N MET A 180 15.37 6.68 -4.29
CA MET A 180 15.16 5.81 -3.14
C MET A 180 14.16 4.68 -3.44
N ALA A 181 14.11 3.69 -2.57
CA ALA A 181 13.16 2.58 -2.62
C ALA A 181 12.79 2.13 -1.21
N THR A 182 11.68 1.40 -1.10
CA THR A 182 11.21 0.73 0.12
C THR A 182 10.95 -0.74 -0.19
N ASP A 183 11.30 -1.61 0.73
CA ASP A 183 11.01 -3.04 0.68
C ASP A 183 10.82 -3.53 2.12
N ILE A 184 9.55 -3.69 2.50
CA ILE A 184 9.13 -4.08 3.85
C ILE A 184 8.44 -5.44 3.71
N PRO A 185 8.97 -6.51 4.33
CA PRO A 185 8.35 -7.82 4.24
C PRO A 185 7.12 -7.93 5.16
N PRO A 186 6.17 -8.84 4.87
CA PRO A 186 5.01 -9.10 5.73
C PRO A 186 5.40 -9.81 7.03
N HIS A 187 4.56 -9.68 8.05
CA HIS A 187 4.77 -10.23 9.39
C HIS A 187 3.47 -10.81 9.95
N ASN A 188 3.59 -11.70 10.94
CA ASN A 188 2.44 -12.33 11.55
C ASN A 188 1.64 -11.36 12.42
N VAL A 189 0.32 -11.33 12.23
CA VAL A 189 -0.61 -10.44 12.95
C VAL A 189 -0.61 -10.66 14.46
N ARG A 190 -0.50 -11.91 14.92
CA ARG A 190 -0.52 -12.19 16.37
C ARG A 190 0.78 -11.75 17.03
N GLU A 191 1.91 -12.02 16.38
CA GLU A 191 3.23 -11.61 16.87
C GLU A 191 3.35 -10.09 16.94
N VAL A 192 2.99 -9.39 15.86
CA VAL A 192 3.07 -7.92 15.80
C VAL A 192 2.09 -7.27 16.77
N ALA A 193 0.87 -7.81 16.90
CA ALA A 193 -0.09 -7.30 17.89
C ALA A 193 0.41 -7.51 19.33
N ALA A 194 0.99 -8.67 19.64
CA ALA A 194 1.57 -8.94 20.95
C ALA A 194 2.73 -8.01 21.27
N ALA A 195 3.63 -7.77 20.29
CA ALA A 195 4.73 -6.82 20.45
C ALA A 195 4.25 -5.38 20.65
N ALA A 196 3.19 -4.96 19.94
CA ALA A 196 2.59 -3.65 20.13
C ALA A 196 2.00 -3.47 21.55
N VAL A 197 1.29 -4.49 22.05
CA VAL A 197 0.77 -4.50 23.43
C VAL A 197 1.91 -4.47 24.45
N ALA A 198 2.94 -5.29 24.26
CA ALA A 198 4.12 -5.31 25.13
C ALA A 198 4.83 -3.94 25.17
N LEU A 199 4.90 -3.23 24.04
CA LEU A 199 5.48 -1.88 23.97
C LEU A 199 4.61 -0.83 24.66
N LEU A 200 3.28 -0.98 24.66
CA LEU A 200 2.38 -0.12 25.43
C LEU A 200 2.55 -0.35 26.93
N ASP A 201 2.67 -1.61 27.36
CA ASP A 201 2.87 -1.96 28.77
C ASP A 201 4.28 -1.57 29.28
N LYS A 202 5.29 -1.69 28.42
CA LYS A 202 6.68 -1.31 28.70
C LYS A 202 7.23 -0.42 27.57
N PRO A 203 7.01 0.90 27.63
CA PRO A 203 7.50 1.84 26.60
C PRO A 203 9.02 1.87 26.41
N GLY A 204 9.78 1.40 27.41
CA GLY A 204 11.24 1.25 27.35
C GLY A 204 11.71 -0.15 26.91
N ALA A 205 10.83 -0.97 26.31
CA ALA A 205 11.20 -2.28 25.81
C ALA A 205 12.33 -2.16 24.77
N SER A 206 13.33 -3.02 24.90
CA SER A 206 14.43 -3.09 23.94
C SER A 206 13.99 -3.78 22.65
N LEU A 207 14.77 -3.66 21.58
CA LEU A 207 14.54 -4.47 20.37
C LEU A 207 14.55 -5.96 20.70
N ASP A 208 15.42 -6.40 21.62
CA ASP A 208 15.54 -7.81 21.99
C ASP A 208 14.28 -8.30 22.70
N ASP A 209 13.68 -7.44 23.54
CA ASP A 209 12.39 -7.71 24.20
C ASP A 209 11.27 -7.90 23.15
N LEU A 210 11.27 -7.10 22.07
CA LEU A 210 10.25 -7.20 21.02
C LEU A 210 10.42 -8.43 20.13
N LEU A 211 11.67 -8.87 19.92
CA LEU A 211 11.98 -10.06 19.12
C LEU A 211 11.67 -11.39 19.84
N GLU A 212 11.37 -11.35 21.15
CA GLU A 212 10.74 -12.48 21.83
C GLU A 212 9.33 -12.76 21.27
N PHE A 213 8.63 -11.72 20.82
CA PHE A 213 7.30 -11.82 20.21
C PHE A 213 7.39 -12.01 18.70
N VAL A 214 8.10 -11.11 18.00
CA VAL A 214 8.20 -11.11 16.53
C VAL A 214 9.39 -11.95 16.08
N GLN A 215 9.09 -13.12 15.53
CA GLN A 215 10.11 -14.09 15.17
C GLN A 215 10.91 -13.67 13.94
N GLY A 216 10.25 -12.97 13.02
CA GLY A 216 10.79 -12.53 11.74
C GLY A 216 9.65 -12.23 10.77
N PRO A 217 9.97 -12.09 9.47
CA PRO A 217 8.95 -12.05 8.43
C PRO A 217 8.09 -13.32 8.38
N ASP A 218 6.83 -13.17 7.94
CA ASP A 218 5.86 -14.24 7.72
C ASP A 218 5.28 -14.06 6.31
N PHE A 219 5.92 -14.68 5.33
CA PHE A 219 5.50 -14.63 3.92
C PHE A 219 4.28 -15.52 3.67
N PRO A 220 3.44 -15.23 2.66
CA PRO A 220 2.26 -16.04 2.31
C PRO A 220 2.62 -17.36 1.61
N THR A 221 3.58 -18.11 2.15
CA THR A 221 4.09 -19.38 1.63
C THR A 221 4.50 -20.28 2.78
N GLU A 222 4.55 -21.59 2.56
CA GLU A 222 5.05 -22.56 3.55
C GLU A 222 6.59 -22.71 3.54
N ALA A 223 7.29 -21.98 2.66
CA ALA A 223 8.74 -22.02 2.56
C ALA A 223 9.44 -21.56 3.86
N GLU A 224 10.58 -22.17 4.17
CA GLU A 224 11.35 -21.86 5.36
C GLU A 224 12.21 -20.60 5.17
N ILE A 225 12.24 -19.73 6.17
CA ILE A 225 13.24 -18.67 6.28
C ILE A 225 14.51 -19.27 6.88
N ILE A 226 15.59 -19.26 6.11
CA ILE A 226 16.89 -19.84 6.51
C ILE A 226 17.86 -18.79 7.07
N THR A 227 17.45 -17.52 7.14
CA THR A 227 18.28 -16.46 7.72
C THR A 227 18.40 -16.66 9.23
N PRO A 228 19.63 -16.69 9.78
CA PRO A 228 19.86 -16.79 11.23
C PRO A 228 19.21 -15.66 12.03
N ARG A 229 18.82 -15.93 13.27
CA ARG A 229 18.13 -14.97 14.15
C ARG A 229 18.96 -13.72 14.47
N ASP A 230 20.27 -13.87 14.62
CA ASP A 230 21.19 -12.75 14.85
C ASP A 230 21.28 -11.82 13.63
N GLU A 231 21.19 -12.34 12.42
CA GLU A 231 21.09 -11.54 11.20
C GLU A 231 19.73 -10.85 11.08
N ILE A 232 18.63 -11.54 11.38
CA ILE A 232 17.28 -10.93 11.44
C ILE A 232 17.26 -9.75 12.44
N ARG A 233 17.87 -9.92 13.61
CA ARG A 233 18.01 -8.85 14.60
C ARG A 233 18.74 -7.63 14.04
N LYS A 234 19.87 -7.82 13.31
CA LYS A 234 20.62 -6.72 12.68
C LYS A 234 19.79 -6.00 11.62
N ILE A 235 18.93 -6.73 10.89
CA ILE A 235 18.00 -6.15 9.91
C ILE A 235 17.04 -5.20 10.62
N TYR A 236 16.37 -5.64 11.68
CA TYR A 236 15.44 -4.79 12.42
C TYR A 236 16.12 -3.62 13.13
N GLN A 237 17.36 -3.80 13.60
CA GLN A 237 18.12 -2.73 14.25
C GLN A 237 18.54 -1.62 13.27
N SER A 238 18.94 -1.99 12.06
CA SER A 238 19.47 -1.04 11.07
C SER A 238 18.43 -0.56 10.06
N GLY A 239 17.28 -1.25 9.97
CA GLY A 239 16.24 -1.04 8.96
C GLY A 239 16.62 -1.53 7.56
N ARG A 240 17.75 -2.22 7.38
CA ARG A 240 18.25 -2.69 6.08
C ARG A 240 18.87 -4.08 6.19
N GLY A 241 18.74 -4.86 5.13
CA GLY A 241 19.47 -6.10 4.94
C GLY A 241 18.73 -7.05 4.01
N SER A 242 18.97 -8.36 4.16
CA SER A 242 18.40 -9.36 3.25
C SER A 242 17.99 -10.61 4.00
N VAL A 243 16.77 -11.07 3.73
CA VAL A 243 16.23 -12.33 4.23
C VAL A 243 16.24 -13.36 3.10
N ARG A 244 16.57 -14.62 3.41
CA ARG A 244 16.61 -15.72 2.45
C ARG A 244 15.60 -16.79 2.82
N MET A 245 14.92 -17.31 1.81
CA MET A 245 13.95 -18.39 1.93
C MET A 245 14.41 -19.61 1.14
N ARG A 246 13.98 -20.80 1.57
CA ARG A 246 14.23 -22.08 0.92
C ARG A 246 12.92 -22.84 0.80
N ALA A 247 12.69 -23.46 -0.35
CA ALA A 247 11.56 -24.39 -0.51
C ALA A 247 11.72 -25.57 0.45
N VAL A 248 10.60 -26.05 1.01
CA VAL A 248 10.53 -27.25 1.85
C VAL A 248 10.75 -28.51 1.01
#